data_AF-A0A803NEZ5-F1
#
_entry.id   AF-A0A803NEZ5-F1
#
_cell.length_a   1.000
_cell.length_b   1.000
_cell.length_c   1.000
_cell.angle_alpha   90.00
_cell.angle_beta   90.00
_cell.angle_gamma   90.00
#
_symmetry.space_group_name_H-M   'P 1'
#
loop_
_entity.id
_entity.type
_entity.pdbx_description
1 polymer ?
#
loop_
_entity_poly.entity_id
_entity_poly.type
_entity_poly.pdbx_seq_one_letter_code
_entity_poly.pdbx_strand_id
1 'polypeptide(L)'
;MGSPRVADRWKEYMGARDWEGLLDPLDENLRDEILRYGSFIEATYRGFDFDPGSPSFGSSKYKKKSFFRDCGLPTPGFRLTRHLRATSGIQVPEWAQSNWSPVKTSWIGVRGGLQ
;
A
#
# COMPACT_ATOMS: atom_id res chain seq x y z
N MET A 1 19.13 1.99 28.31
CA MET A 1 18.64 0.68 27.83
C MET A 1 18.11 0.91 26.43
N GLY A 2 18.65 0.23 25.41
CA GLY A 2 18.16 0.41 24.04
C GLY A 2 16.75 -0.16 23.90
N SER A 3 15.93 0.50 23.07
CA SER A 3 14.58 0.00 22.76
C SER A 3 14.67 -1.43 22.22
N PRO A 4 13.77 -2.34 22.66
CA PRO A 4 13.79 -3.73 22.20
C PRO A 4 13.64 -3.79 20.68
N ARG A 5 14.22 -4.79 20.02
CA ARG A 5 14.12 -4.92 18.56
C ARG A 5 12.67 -5.24 18.19
N VAL A 6 12.17 -4.61 17.13
CA VAL A 6 10.82 -4.87 16.59
C VAL A 6 10.56 -6.36 16.37
N ALA A 7 11.56 -7.10 15.87
CA ALA A 7 11.47 -8.52 15.61
C ALA A 7 11.15 -9.36 16.87
N ASP A 8 11.60 -8.93 18.05
CA ASP A 8 11.40 -9.66 19.30
C ASP A 8 9.97 -9.49 19.84
N ARG A 9 9.29 -8.37 19.51
CA ARG A 9 7.92 -8.03 19.95
C ARG A 9 6.94 -7.80 18.79
N TRP A 10 7.22 -8.36 17.62
CA TRP A 10 6.46 -8.04 16.39
C TRP A 10 4.96 -8.26 16.53
N LYS A 11 4.54 -9.29 17.28
CA LYS A 11 3.12 -9.59 17.53
C LYS A 11 2.41 -8.45 18.26
N GLU A 12 3.08 -7.85 19.24
CA GLU A 12 2.55 -6.72 20.01
C GLU A 12 2.38 -5.50 19.11
N TYR A 13 3.37 -5.22 18.26
CA TYR A 13 3.30 -4.14 17.26
C TYR A 13 2.21 -4.38 16.20
N MET A 14 1.92 -5.65 15.87
CA MET A 14 0.77 -6.02 15.02
C MET A 14 -0.58 -6.02 15.76
N GLY A 15 -0.63 -5.59 17.02
CA GLY A 15 -1.89 -5.44 17.77
C GLY A 15 -2.37 -6.71 18.47
N ALA A 16 -1.53 -7.74 18.66
CA ALA A 16 -1.94 -8.98 19.35
C ALA A 16 -2.41 -8.77 20.81
N ARG A 17 -2.15 -7.60 21.39
CA ARG A 17 -2.59 -7.18 22.72
C ARG A 17 -3.22 -5.78 22.69
N ASP A 18 -3.92 -5.43 21.60
CA ASP A 18 -4.62 -4.15 21.45
C ASP A 18 -3.74 -2.91 21.71
N TRP A 19 -2.43 -3.03 21.45
CA TRP A 19 -1.41 -2.01 21.75
C TRP A 19 -1.41 -1.52 23.22
N GLU A 20 -1.81 -2.37 24.17
CA GLU A 20 -1.82 -2.08 25.60
C GLU A 20 -0.45 -1.56 26.07
N GLY A 21 -0.44 -0.36 26.65
CA GLY A 21 0.77 0.29 27.16
C GLY A 21 1.72 0.85 26.09
N LEU A 22 1.34 0.83 24.81
CA LEU A 22 2.16 1.36 23.71
C LEU A 22 1.67 2.70 23.14
N LEU A 23 0.49 3.18 23.55
CA LEU A 23 -0.15 4.36 22.97
C LEU A 23 0.07 5.66 23.76
N ASP A 24 0.26 5.57 25.08
CA ASP A 24 0.44 6.73 25.96
C ASP A 24 1.51 6.49 27.05
N PRO A 25 2.74 7.00 26.89
CA PRO A 25 3.24 7.70 25.69
C PRO A 25 3.41 6.74 24.51
N LEU A 26 3.31 7.24 23.28
CA LEU A 26 3.46 6.42 22.08
C LEU A 26 4.87 5.80 22.01
N ASP A 27 4.93 4.47 22.02
CA ASP A 27 6.16 3.70 21.85
C ASP A 27 6.83 4.04 20.51
N GLU A 28 8.14 4.29 20.53
CA GLU A 28 8.89 4.75 19.35
C GLU A 28 8.88 3.71 18.22
N ASN A 29 9.00 2.41 18.54
CA ASN A 29 8.94 1.36 17.54
C ASN A 29 7.53 1.23 16.96
N LEU A 30 6.48 1.42 17.78
CA LEU A 30 5.10 1.44 17.28
C LEU A 30 4.89 2.63 16.33
N ARG A 31 5.39 3.82 16.68
CA ARG A 31 5.37 4.99 15.79
C ARG A 31 6.04 4.68 14.45
N ASP A 32 7.23 4.10 14.47
CA ASP A 32 7.98 3.79 13.26
C ASP A 32 7.27 2.75 12.40
N GLU A 33 6.66 1.72 12.99
CA GLU A 33 5.86 0.75 12.26
C GLU A 33 4.60 1.38 11.65
N ILE A 34 3.90 2.26 12.38
CA ILE A 34 2.76 3.02 11.82
C ILE A 34 3.19 3.85 10.61
N LEU A 35 4.29 4.60 10.74
CA LEU A 35 4.83 5.40 9.63
C LEU A 35 5.25 4.52 8.44
N ARG A 36 5.85 3.36 8.72
CA ARG A 36 6.22 2.38 7.70
C ARG A 36 5.00 1.87 6.94
N TYR A 37 3.94 1.45 7.62
CA TYR A 37 2.71 1.02 6.95
C TYR A 37 2.02 2.16 6.19
N GLY A 38 2.03 3.37 6.75
CA GLY A 38 1.57 4.58 6.07
C GLY A 38 2.31 4.84 4.75
N SER A 39 3.63 4.62 4.71
CA SER A 39 4.43 4.77 3.50
C SER A 39 4.02 3.81 2.36
N PHE A 40 3.57 2.59 2.70
CA PHE A 40 3.07 1.64 1.70
C PHE A 40 1.74 2.09 1.08
N ILE A 41 0.87 2.68 1.89
CA ILE A 41 -0.40 3.24 1.45
C ILE A 41 -0.14 4.43 0.52
N GLU A 42 0.71 5.37 0.94
CA GLU A 42 1.10 6.53 0.12
C GLU A 42 1.76 6.09 -1.19
N ALA A 43 2.65 5.10 -1.18
CA ALA A 43 3.27 4.56 -2.39
C ALA A 43 2.22 3.98 -3.35
N THR A 44 1.14 3.39 -2.82
CA THR A 44 0.03 2.88 -3.63
C THR A 44 -0.72 4.03 -4.30
N TYR A 45 -1.04 5.11 -3.57
CA TYR A 45 -1.68 6.29 -4.16
C TYR A 45 -0.81 6.95 -5.24
N ARG A 46 0.48 7.16 -4.97
CA ARG A 46 1.41 7.74 -5.96
C ARG A 46 1.56 6.87 -7.21
N GLY A 47 1.55 5.56 -7.01
CA GLY A 47 1.67 4.57 -8.07
C GLY A 47 0.42 4.37 -8.90
N PHE A 48 -0.76 4.87 -8.47
CA PHE A 48 -2.02 4.73 -9.20
C PHE A 48 -2.15 5.81 -10.28
N ASP A 49 -2.59 5.41 -11.47
CA ASP A 49 -2.92 6.33 -12.56
C ASP A 49 -4.34 6.89 -12.43
N PHE A 50 -4.42 8.08 -11.83
CA PHE A 50 -5.67 8.82 -11.61
C PHE A 50 -6.09 9.69 -12.79
N ASP A 51 -5.29 9.81 -13.84
CA ASP A 51 -5.62 10.68 -14.99
C ASP A 51 -6.65 10.00 -15.91
N PRO A 52 -7.91 10.48 -15.98
CA PRO A 52 -8.94 9.87 -16.83
C PRO A 52 -8.62 9.95 -18.33
N GLY A 53 -7.74 10.87 -18.74
CA GLY A 53 -7.27 10.99 -20.12
C GLY A 53 -6.13 10.04 -20.47
N SER A 54 -5.54 9.37 -19.48
CA SER A 54 -4.43 8.46 -19.67
C SER A 54 -4.91 7.11 -20.25
N PRO A 55 -4.22 6.56 -21.27
CA PRO A 55 -4.48 5.20 -21.76
C PRO A 55 -4.28 4.12 -20.68
N SER A 56 -3.53 4.44 -19.62
CA SER A 56 -3.25 3.56 -18.49
C SER A 56 -4.06 3.91 -17.24
N PHE A 57 -5.12 4.71 -17.35
CA PHE A 57 -6.03 5.02 -16.25
C PHE A 57 -6.44 3.76 -15.48
N GLY A 58 -6.44 3.83 -14.15
CA GLY A 58 -6.79 2.69 -13.30
C GLY A 58 -5.71 1.61 -13.23
N SER A 59 -4.49 1.88 -13.71
CA SER A 59 -3.36 0.95 -13.62
C SER A 59 -2.21 1.53 -12.80
N SER A 60 -1.10 0.78 -12.70
CA SER A 60 0.08 1.26 -11.98
C SER A 60 1.02 2.01 -12.92
N LYS A 61 1.42 3.23 -12.53
CA LYS A 61 2.36 4.07 -13.28
C LYS A 61 3.77 3.48 -13.38
N TYR A 62 4.18 2.68 -12.40
CA TYR A 62 5.57 2.24 -12.25
C TYR A 62 5.74 0.73 -12.35
N LYS A 63 6.93 0.31 -12.79
CA LYS A 63 7.27 -1.11 -12.92
C LYS A 63 7.58 -1.71 -11.54
N LYS A 64 7.18 -2.96 -11.33
CA LYS A 64 7.44 -3.74 -10.11
C LYS A 64 8.84 -3.59 -9.51
N LYS A 65 9.91 -3.63 -10.32
CA LYS A 65 11.30 -3.60 -9.83
C LYS A 65 11.72 -2.24 -9.25
N SER A 66 11.09 -1.16 -9.70
CA SER A 66 11.45 0.21 -9.33
C SER A 66 10.35 0.96 -8.59
N PHE A 67 9.17 0.35 -8.43
CA PHE A 67 7.97 0.95 -7.86
C PHE A 67 8.21 1.88 -6.66
N PHE A 68 8.77 1.36 -5.56
CA PHE A 68 8.98 2.15 -4.34
C PHE A 68 9.94 3.32 -4.54
N ARG A 69 10.98 3.14 -5.35
CA ARG A 69 11.92 4.22 -5.68
C ARG A 69 11.25 5.28 -6.54
N ASP A 70 10.50 4.87 -7.56
CA ASP A 70 9.85 5.79 -8.49
C ASP A 70 8.68 6.54 -7.83
N CYS A 71 8.05 5.97 -6.79
CA CYS A 71 7.11 6.66 -5.89
C CYS A 71 7.79 7.64 -4.91
N GLY A 72 9.13 7.68 -4.86
CA GLY A 72 9.89 8.48 -3.89
C GLY A 72 9.78 7.98 -2.45
N LEU A 73 9.42 6.71 -2.25
CA LEU A 73 9.20 6.09 -0.95
C LEU A 73 9.99 4.77 -0.87
N PRO A 74 11.34 4.86 -0.85
CA PRO A 74 12.16 3.67 -0.72
C PRO A 74 11.80 2.95 0.58
N THR A 75 11.45 1.67 0.48
CA THR A 75 11.11 0.85 1.64
C THR A 75 12.14 -0.26 1.82
N PRO A 76 13.16 -0.07 2.68
CA PRO A 76 14.19 -1.08 2.93
C PRO A 76 13.58 -2.38 3.45
N GLY A 77 14.18 -3.51 3.04
CA GLY A 77 13.73 -4.84 3.47
C GLY A 77 12.38 -5.27 2.93
N PHE A 78 11.75 -4.52 2.02
CA PHE A 78 10.50 -4.92 1.38
C PHE A 78 10.64 -4.91 -0.14
N ARG A 79 10.35 -6.05 -0.77
CA ARG A 79 10.39 -6.20 -2.22
C ARG A 79 8.99 -6.43 -2.77
N LEU A 80 8.56 -5.59 -3.71
CA LEU A 80 7.33 -5.82 -4.46
C LEU A 80 7.43 -7.14 -5.24
N THR A 81 6.48 -8.05 -5.02
CA THR A 81 6.42 -9.37 -5.66
C THR A 81 5.30 -9.44 -6.70
N ARG A 82 4.17 -8.76 -6.51
CA ARG A 82 3.04 -8.74 -7.46
C ARG A 82 2.27 -7.43 -7.40
N HIS A 83 1.70 -7.03 -8.53
CA HIS A 83 0.62 -6.04 -8.58
C HIS A 83 -0.72 -6.77 -8.39
N LEU A 84 -1.61 -6.18 -7.60
CA LEU A 84 -2.95 -6.67 -7.36
C LEU A 84 -3.93 -5.87 -8.23
N ARG A 85 -4.86 -6.57 -8.88
CA ARG A 85 -5.94 -5.97 -9.66
C ARG A 85 -7.26 -6.59 -9.22
N ALA A 86 -8.31 -5.78 -9.20
CA ALA A 86 -9.67 -6.21 -8.92
C ALA A 86 -10.59 -5.83 -10.06
N THR A 87 -11.64 -6.62 -10.28
CA THR A 87 -12.70 -6.33 -11.24
C THR A 87 -14.04 -6.27 -10.54
N SER A 88 -14.93 -5.39 -10.98
CA SER A 88 -16.33 -5.38 -10.51
C SER A 88 -17.21 -6.15 -11.49
N GLY A 89 -17.97 -7.11 -10.97
CA GLY A 89 -18.97 -7.85 -11.75
C GLY A 89 -20.29 -7.09 -11.94
N ILE A 90 -20.46 -5.95 -11.26
CA ILE A 90 -21.68 -5.15 -11.30
C ILE A 90 -21.87 -4.63 -12.73
N GLN A 91 -23.00 -4.99 -13.34
CA GLN A 91 -23.43 -4.40 -14.60
C GLN A 91 -24.08 -3.05 -14.28
N VAL A 92 -23.37 -1.97 -14.59
CA VAL A 92 -23.94 -0.62 -14.49
C VAL A 92 -24.83 -0.38 -15.70
N PRO A 93 -26.04 0.20 -15.52
CA PRO A 93 -26.90 0.61 -16.64
C PRO A 93 -26.16 1.52 -17.61
N GLU A 94 -26.49 1.47 -18.89
CA GLU A 94 -25.77 2.19 -19.96
C GLU A 94 -25.62 3.70 -19.69
N TRP A 95 -26.63 4.35 -19.12
CA TRP A 95 -26.58 5.76 -18.75
C TRP A 95 -25.60 6.10 -17.61
N ALA A 96 -25.24 5.10 -16.80
CA ALA A 96 -24.27 5.19 -15.70
C ALA A 96 -22.92 4.55 -16.07
N GLN A 97 -22.80 4.00 -17.27
CA GLN A 97 -21.52 3.52 -17.77
C GLN A 97 -20.62 4.71 -18.04
N SER A 98 -19.39 4.60 -17.57
CA SER A 98 -18.47 5.70 -17.57
C SER A 98 -17.43 5.48 -18.66
N ASN A 99 -17.25 6.46 -19.54
CA ASN A 99 -16.27 6.39 -20.64
C ASN A 99 -14.81 6.52 -20.17
N TRP A 100 -14.56 6.87 -18.90
CA TRP A 100 -13.22 7.10 -18.35
C TRP A 100 -12.48 5.82 -17.94
N SER A 101 -13.17 4.69 -17.83
CA SER A 101 -12.53 3.38 -17.64
C SER A 101 -13.17 2.35 -18.55
N PRO A 102 -12.65 2.14 -19.77
CA PRO A 102 -13.11 1.04 -20.64
C PRO A 102 -12.84 -0.33 -20.02
N VAL A 103 -12.00 -0.39 -18.98
CA VAL A 103 -11.61 -1.60 -18.29
C VAL A 103 -12.43 -1.77 -17.02
N LYS A 104 -13.12 -2.92 -16.86
CA LYS A 104 -13.81 -3.29 -15.60
C LYS A 104 -12.85 -3.63 -14.47
N THR A 105 -11.54 -3.64 -14.75
CA THR A 105 -10.48 -4.00 -13.81
C THR A 105 -9.62 -2.79 -13.47
N SER A 106 -9.35 -2.59 -12.18
CA SER A 106 -8.45 -1.55 -11.69
C SER A 106 -7.33 -2.15 -10.85
N TRP A 107 -6.17 -1.51 -10.86
CA TRP A 107 -5.06 -1.81 -9.99
C TRP A 107 -5.36 -1.30 -8.57
N ILE A 108 -5.31 -2.21 -7.60
CA ILE A 108 -5.70 -1.92 -6.22
C ILE A 108 -4.53 -1.90 -5.24
N GLY A 109 -3.31 -2.12 -5.74
CA GLY A 109 -2.10 -2.03 -4.94
C GLY A 109 -1.11 -3.16 -5.18
N VAL A 110 -0.30 -3.42 -4.15
CA VAL A 110 0.90 -4.26 -4.29
C VAL A 110 0.94 -5.34 -3.23
N ARG A 111 1.51 -6.47 -3.59
CA ARG A 111 1.95 -7.48 -2.62
C ARG A 111 3.46 -7.54 -2.65
N GLY A 112 4.10 -7.36 -1.51
CA GLY A 112 5.53 -7.61 -1.35
C GLY A 112 5.82 -8.71 -0.37
N GLY A 113 7.10 -8.99 -0.20
CA GLY A 113 7.64 -9.85 0.85
C GLY A 113 8.85 -9.18 1.48
N LEU A 114 9.18 -9.63 2.70
CA LEU A 114 10.42 -9.25 3.33
C LEU A 114 11.59 -9.81 2.52
N GLN A 115 12.65 -9.02 2.37
CA GLN A 115 13.87 -9.40 1.68
C GLN A 115 14.97 -9.78 2.67
#